data_AF-A0A378I7W1-F1
#
_entry.id   AF-A0A378I7W1-F1
#
_cell.length_a   1.000
_cell.length_b   1.000
_cell.length_c   1.000
_cell.angle_alpha   90.00
_cell.angle_beta   90.00
_cell.angle_gamma   90.00
#
_symmetry.space_group_name_H-M   'P 1'
#
loop_
_entity.id
_entity.type
_entity.pdbx_description
1 polymer ?
#
loop_
_entity_poly.entity_id
_entity_poly.type
_entity_poly.pdbx_seq_one_letter_code
_entity_poly.pdbx_strand_id
1 'polypeptide(L)' 'MFIYTATVYFDSHIISTRSSDDLDDLFIWMLIEGDTNFGDSSGQIINNTNHEVVKKFRKNSFLN' A
#
# COMPACT_ATOMS: atom_id res chain seq x y z
N MET A 1 1.57 -5.80 -18.82
CA MET A 1 2.06 -4.77 -17.88
C MET A 1 0.89 -4.44 -16.98
N PHE A 2 1.08 -4.51 -15.66
CA PHE A 2 -0.03 -4.29 -14.73
C PHE A 2 -0.44 -2.82 -14.69
N ILE A 3 -1.73 -2.53 -14.51
CA ILE A 3 -2.26 -1.16 -14.44
C ILE A 3 -1.86 -0.50 -13.12
N TYR A 4 -1.81 -1.24 -12.02
CA TYR A 4 -1.55 -0.69 -10.70
C TYR A 4 -0.38 -1.36 -10.00
N THR A 5 0.30 -0.59 -9.15
CA THR A 5 1.35 -1.07 -8.24
C THR A 5 1.07 -0.56 -6.84
N ALA A 6 0.84 -1.46 -5.90
CA ALA A 6 0.75 -1.18 -4.48
C ALA A 6 2.13 -1.31 -3.82
N THR A 7 2.45 -0.37 -2.94
CA THR A 7 3.66 -0.37 -2.13
C THR A 7 3.26 -0.16 -0.68
N VAL A 8 3.71 -1.05 0.20
CA VAL A 8 3.55 -0.96 1.65
C VAL A 8 4.87 -0.49 2.24
N TYR A 9 4.77 0.49 3.13
CA TYR A 9 5.85 1.06 3.89
C TYR A 9 5.67 0.76 5.37
N PHE A 10 6.77 0.47 6.04
CA PHE A 10 6.87 0.50 7.49
C PHE A 10 7.83 1.61 7.87
N ASP A 11 7.33 2.60 8.61
CA ASP A 11 8.02 3.88 8.83
C ASP A 11 8.45 4.50 7.48
N SER A 12 9.75 4.52 7.18
CA SER A 12 10.32 5.06 5.95
C SER A 12 10.83 3.98 4.97
N HIS A 13 10.61 2.70 5.27
CA HIS A 13 11.13 1.57 4.50
C HIS A 13 10.03 0.86 3.73
N ILE A 14 10.30 0.49 2.47
CA ILE A 14 9.42 -0.39 1.69
C ILE A 14 9.55 -1.81 2.25
N ILE A 15 8.44 -2.40 2.65
CA ILE A 15 8.41 -3.79 3.14
C ILE A 15 7.89 -4.77 2.10
N SER A 16 6.91 -4.35 1.30
CA SER A 16 6.25 -5.19 0.30
C SER A 16 5.80 -4.35 -0.89
N THR A 17 5.86 -4.94 -2.08
CA THR A 17 5.31 -4.37 -3.33
C THR A 17 4.55 -5.45 -4.09
N ARG A 18 3.41 -5.06 -4.68
CA ARG A 18 2.59 -5.96 -5.50
C ARG A 18 1.95 -5.19 -6.64
N SER A 19 1.91 -5.79 -7.82
CA SER A 19 1.23 -5.22 -8.99
C SER A 19 0.05 -6.09 -9.41
N SER A 20 -1.01 -5.45 -9.89
CA SER A 20 -2.24 -6.09 -10.36
C SER A 20 -3.02 -5.12 -11.25
N ASP A 21 -3.98 -5.64 -11.99
CA ASP A 21 -4.97 -4.85 -12.73
C ASP A 21 -6.23 -4.58 -11.88
N ASP A 22 -6.40 -5.33 -10.80
CA ASP A 22 -7.49 -5.17 -9.84
C ASP A 22 -7.06 -4.26 -8.67
N LEU A 23 -7.65 -3.06 -8.63
CA LEU A 23 -7.37 -2.06 -7.62
C LEU A 23 -7.85 -2.47 -6.23
N ASP A 24 -8.97 -3.18 -6.13
CA ASP A 24 -9.58 -3.53 -4.85
C ASP A 24 -8.87 -4.75 -4.25
N ASP A 25 -8.47 -5.74 -5.04
CA ASP A 25 -7.58 -6.83 -4.59
C ASP A 25 -6.26 -6.28 -4.03
N LEU A 26 -5.64 -5.33 -4.75
CA LEU A 26 -4.42 -4.68 -4.29
C LEU A 26 -4.64 -3.90 -3.00
N PHE A 27 -5.77 -3.21 -2.87
CA PHE A 27 -6.07 -2.44 -1.68
C PHE A 27 -6.29 -3.35 -0.47
N ILE A 28 -7.03 -4.45 -0.62
CA ILE A 28 -7.23 -5.45 0.44
C ILE A 28 -5.90 -6.07 0.85
N TRP A 29 -5.10 -6.51 -0.12
CA TRP A 29 -3.77 -7.07 0.15
C TRP A 29 -2.87 -6.08 0.90
N MET A 30 -2.86 -4.82 0.46
CA MET A 30 -2.06 -3.76 1.06
C MET A 30 -2.46 -3.50 2.52
N LEU A 31 -3.76 -3.58 2.85
CA LEU A 31 -4.26 -3.46 4.23
C LEU A 31 -3.84 -4.66 5.09
N ILE A 32 -3.93 -5.88 4.56
CA ILE A 32 -3.52 -7.10 5.28
C ILE A 32 -2.02 -7.04 5.59
N GLU A 33 -1.19 -6.71 4.61
CA GLU A 33 0.28 -6.58 4.78
C GLU A 33 0.65 -5.47 5.78
N GLY A 34 -0.05 -4.33 5.71
CA GLY A 34 0.12 -3.22 6.63
C GLY A 34 -0.32 -3.54 8.07
N ASP A 35 -1.23 -4.50 8.25
CA ASP A 35 -1.72 -4.92 9.56
C ASP A 35 -0.82 -5.96 10.24
N THR A 36 -0.08 -6.75 9.45
CA THR A 36 0.85 -7.78 9.95
C THR A 36 1.99 -7.25 10.82
N ASN A 37 2.31 -5.95 10.75
CA ASN A 37 3.43 -5.35 11.49
C ASN A 37 2.93 -4.43 12.63
N PHE A 38 3.54 -4.57 13.81
CA PHE A 38 3.34 -3.66 14.93
C PHE A 38 4.11 -2.35 14.68
N GLY A 39 3.40 -1.25 14.41
CA GLY A 39 3.99 0.09 14.25
C GLY A 39 3.28 0.95 13.22
N ASP A 40 3.96 2.02 12.78
CA ASP A 40 3.45 2.94 11.76
C ASP A 40 3.62 2.31 10.37
N SER A 41 2.55 1.72 9.86
CA SER A 41 2.48 1.24 8.49
C SER A 41 1.74 2.22 7.60
N SER A 42 2.19 2.35 6.37
CA SER A 42 1.49 3.12 5.34
C SER A 42 1.56 2.40 4.02
N GLY A 43 0.78 2.83 3.05
CA GLY A 43 0.90 2.30 1.71
C GLY A 43 0.21 3.18 0.71
N GLN A 44 0.62 2.99 -0.53
CA GLN A 44 0.09 3.71 -1.67
C GLN A 44 -0.07 2.76 -2.85
N ILE A 45 -1.07 3.03 -3.67
CA ILE A 45 -1.27 2.38 -4.95
C ILE A 45 -1.10 3.44 -6.03
N ILE A 46 -0.19 3.19 -6.96
CA ILE A 46 0.04 4.02 -8.13
C ILE A 46 -0.59 3.38 -9.36
N ASN A 47 -1.14 4.19 -10.26
CA ASN A 47 -1.51 3.77 -11.60
C ASN A 47 -0.29 3.93 -12.51
N ASN A 48 0.21 2.82 -13.07
CA ASN A 48 1.40 2.78 -13.90
C ASN A 48 1.20 3.47 -15.27
N THR A 49 -0.04 3.78 -15.65
CA THR A 49 -0.36 4.45 -16.92
C THR A 49 -0.07 5.95 -16.84
N ASN A 50 -0.50 6.59 -15.75
CA ASN A 50 -0.39 8.05 -15.55
C ASN A 50 0.52 8.44 -14.37
N HIS A 51 1.07 7.46 -13.66
CA HIS A 51 1.92 7.61 -12.47
C HIS A 51 1.24 8.35 -11.30
N GLU A 52 -0.09 8.34 -11.25
CA GLU A 52 -0.85 8.97 -10.17
C GLU A 52 -1.12 8.00 -9.01
N VAL A 53 -1.13 8.53 -7.79
CA VAL A 53 -1.53 7.77 -6.59
C VAL A 53 -3.06 7.70 -6.57
N VAL A 54 -3.61 6.50 -6.74
CA VAL A 54 -5.07 6.26 -6.80
C VAL A 54 -5.65 5.90 -5.44
N LYS A 55 -4.86 5.29 -4.54
CA LYS A 55 -5.25 5.01 -3.15
C LYS A 55 -4.05 5.13 -2.22
N LYS A 56 -4.31 5.50 -0.97
CA LYS A 56 -3.31 5.51 0.11
C LYS A 56 -3.95 5.13 1.44
N PHE A 57 -3.16 4.52 2.32
CA PHE A 57 -3.53 4.33 3.71
C PHE A 57 -2.35 4.72 4.61
N ARG A 58 -2.66 5.15 5.83
CA ARG A 58 -1.66 5.35 6.88
C ARG A 58 -2.28 4.86 8.18
N LYS A 59 -1.70 3.82 8.75
CA LYS A 59 -1.99 3.35 10.09
C LYS A 59 -0.97 4.04 11.00
N ASN A 60 -1.47 4.91 11.86
CA ASN A 60 -0.66 5.51 12.89
C ASN A 60 -0.91 4.74 14.18
N SER A 61 0.15 4.22 14.78
CA SER A 61 0.11 3.47 16.03
C SER A 61 -0.01 4.38 17.27
N PHE A 62 0.09 5.71 17.10
CA PHE A 62 -0.17 6.69 18.16
C PHE A 62 -1.68 6.98 18.33
N LEU A 63 -2.39 6.07 18.99
CA LEU A 63 -3.70 6.36 19.60
C LEU A 63 -3.86 5.62 20.94
N ASN A 64 -3.00 6.00 21.90
CA ASN A 64 -3.28 6.31 23.32
C ASN A 64 -1.99 6.36 24.12
#